data_AF-A0A1F9N6T9-F1
#
_entry.id   AF-A0A1F9N6T9-F1
#
_cell.length_a   1.000
_cell.length_b   1.000
_cell.length_c   1.000
_cell.angle_alpha   90.00
_cell.angle_beta   90.00
_cell.angle_gamma   90.00
#
_symmetry.space_group_name_H-M   'P 1'
#
loop_
_entity.id
_entity.type
_entity.pdbx_description
1 polymer ?
#
loop_
_entity_poly.entity_id
_entity_poly.type
_entity_poly.pdbx_seq_one_letter_code
_entity_poly.pdbx_strand_id
1 'polypeptide(L)'
;MELHRKSHPAKEAFMDEAMATFFRDVAEGFLASGRLRLGFLSTRGTDVASVFQFRTDGALLLYNSGYDPKLRAAHPGLVLIARSIGQAVEEGCAEYDFLRGTERYKYDLGGVDRVVYRLTVTA
;
A
#
# COMPACT_ATOMS: atom_id res chain seq x y z
N MET A 1 6.54 1.51 9.33
CA MET A 1 6.88 0.10 8.99
C MET A 1 6.43 -0.92 10.04
N GLU A 2 6.14 -0.52 11.28
CA GLU A 2 5.74 -1.45 12.36
C GLU A 2 4.52 -2.32 12.01
N LEU A 3 3.42 -1.72 11.55
CA LEU A 3 2.20 -2.45 11.18
C LEU A 3 2.40 -3.40 9.99
N HIS A 4 3.37 -3.11 9.10
CA HIS A 4 3.75 -4.05 8.04
C HIS A 4 4.37 -5.31 8.64
N ARG A 5 5.39 -5.15 9.50
CA ARG A 5 6.06 -6.25 10.19
C ARG A 5 5.07 -7.11 10.97
N LYS A 6 4.23 -6.47 11.79
CA LYS A 6 3.22 -7.14 12.61
C LYS A 6 2.25 -7.99 11.79
N SER A 7 1.94 -7.60 10.56
CA SER A 7 0.83 -8.21 9.82
C SER A 7 1.06 -9.66 9.36
N HIS A 8 2.32 -10.14 9.29
CA HIS A 8 2.65 -11.52 8.95
C HIS A 8 4.12 -11.85 9.26
N PRO A 9 4.48 -13.07 9.74
CA PRO A 9 5.88 -13.43 10.01
C PRO A 9 6.82 -13.26 8.81
N ALA A 10 6.36 -13.60 7.60
CA ALA A 10 7.15 -13.37 6.37
C ALA A 10 7.42 -11.88 6.08
N LYS A 11 6.50 -10.99 6.48
CA LYS A 11 6.68 -9.53 6.35
C LYS A 11 7.62 -8.97 7.40
N GLU A 12 7.61 -9.55 8.60
CA GLU A 12 8.62 -9.24 9.62
C GLU A 12 10.02 -9.62 9.14
N ALA A 13 10.20 -10.84 8.64
CA ALA A 13 11.48 -11.31 8.11
C ALA A 13 11.96 -10.53 6.88
N PHE A 14 11.03 -10.12 6.00
CA PHE A 14 11.34 -9.28 4.84
C PHE A 14 11.81 -7.87 5.23
N MET A 15 11.24 -7.30 6.29
CA MET A 15 11.48 -5.92 6.70
C MET A 15 12.61 -5.83 7.72
N ASP A 16 13.79 -6.34 7.33
CA ASP A 16 15.04 -6.14 8.05
C ASP A 16 15.50 -4.66 8.03
N GLU A 17 16.68 -4.35 8.56
CA GLU A 17 17.14 -2.97 8.66
C GLU A 17 17.52 -2.37 7.29
N ALA A 18 18.06 -3.19 6.38
CA ALA A 18 18.41 -2.74 5.03
C ALA A 18 17.15 -2.39 4.24
N MET A 19 16.12 -3.23 4.33
CA MET A 19 14.82 -2.99 3.71
C MET A 19 14.10 -1.81 4.37
N ALA A 20 14.19 -1.65 5.69
CA ALA A 20 13.64 -0.49 6.38
C ALA A 20 14.30 0.81 5.93
N THR A 21 15.61 0.81 5.72
CA THR A 21 16.36 1.94 5.14
C THR A 21 15.87 2.23 3.73
N PHE A 22 15.80 1.21 2.86
CA PHE A 22 15.28 1.38 1.51
C PHE A 22 13.85 1.97 1.50
N PHE A 23 12.96 1.50 2.37
CA PHE A 23 11.60 2.06 2.47
C PHE A 23 11.58 3.52 2.95
N ARG A 24 12.53 3.93 3.80
CA ARG A 24 12.70 5.34 4.20
C ARG A 24 13.19 6.19 3.03
N ASP A 25 14.23 5.73 2.33
CA ASP A 25 14.80 6.46 1.18
C ASP A 25 13.74 6.65 0.07
N VAL A 26 12.96 5.60 -0.20
CA VAL A 26 11.83 5.68 -1.14
C VAL A 26 10.77 6.67 -0.65
N ALA A 27 10.40 6.61 0.64
CA ALA A 27 9.41 7.55 1.19
C ALA A 27 9.90 9.01 1.08
N GLU A 28 11.17 9.27 1.39
CA GLU A 28 11.77 10.60 1.30
C GLU A 28 11.78 11.14 -0.13
N GLY A 29 12.18 10.32 -1.11
CA GLY A 29 12.18 10.71 -2.53
C GLY A 29 10.77 11.03 -3.06
N PHE A 30 9.78 10.22 -2.71
CA PHE A 30 8.39 10.47 -3.12
C PHE A 30 7.74 11.62 -2.33
N LEU A 31 8.16 11.87 -1.09
CA LEU A 31 7.71 13.03 -0.31
C LEU A 31 8.22 14.33 -0.94
N ALA A 32 9.51 14.38 -1.29
CA ALA A 32 10.13 15.55 -1.91
C ALA A 32 9.49 15.94 -3.25
N SER A 33 8.91 14.97 -3.97
CA SER A 33 8.18 15.20 -5.23
C SER A 33 6.67 15.40 -5.05
N GLY A 34 6.16 15.44 -3.82
CA GLY A 34 4.72 15.59 -3.54
C GLY A 34 3.88 14.38 -3.95
N ARG A 35 4.52 13.22 -4.19
CA ARG A 35 3.88 12.00 -4.69
C ARG A 35 3.68 10.94 -3.62
N LEU A 36 4.21 11.12 -2.42
CA LEU A 36 3.97 10.21 -1.30
C LEU A 36 2.55 10.38 -0.74
N ARG A 37 1.85 9.25 -0.53
CA ARG A 37 0.67 9.19 0.34
C ARG A 37 0.84 8.08 1.37
N LEU A 38 0.87 8.46 2.64
CA LEU A 38 0.74 7.55 3.76
C LEU A 38 -0.67 7.68 4.33
N GLY A 39 -1.33 6.55 4.59
CA GLY A 39 -2.65 6.51 5.20
C GLY A 39 -2.64 5.62 6.43
N PHE A 40 -3.35 6.04 7.47
CA PHE A 40 -3.47 5.31 8.73
C PHE A 40 -4.93 5.21 9.16
N LEU A 41 -5.29 4.06 9.71
CA LEU A 41 -6.54 3.87 10.43
C LEU A 41 -6.20 3.71 11.89
N SER A 42 -6.76 4.57 12.74
CA SER A 42 -6.47 4.59 14.17
C SER A 42 -7.73 4.32 14.99
N THR A 43 -7.56 3.65 16.13
CA THR A 43 -8.59 3.50 17.16
C THR A 43 -8.04 3.95 18.49
N ARG A 44 -8.76 4.83 19.19
CA ARG A 44 -8.33 5.40 20.49
C ARG A 44 -6.90 5.96 20.46
N GLY A 45 -6.51 6.60 19.36
CA GLY A 45 -5.18 7.20 19.17
C GLY A 45 -4.06 6.22 18.83
N THR A 46 -4.35 4.93 18.63
CA THR A 46 -3.36 3.92 18.18
C THR A 46 -3.63 3.54 16.73
N ASP A 47 -2.59 3.58 15.89
CA ASP A 47 -2.69 3.11 14.51
C ASP A 47 -2.81 1.59 14.46
N VAL A 48 -3.82 1.10 13.73
CA VAL A 48 -4.15 -0.33 13.62
C VAL A 48 -4.09 -0.84 12.18
N ALA A 49 -4.05 0.06 11.21
CA ALA A 49 -3.69 -0.25 9.83
C ALA A 49 -2.96 0.91 9.18
N SER A 50 -2.12 0.59 8.21
CA SER A 50 -1.36 1.56 7.43
C SER A 50 -1.32 1.15 5.97
N VAL A 51 -1.36 2.12 5.07
CA VAL A 51 -1.08 1.97 3.65
C VAL A 51 0.04 2.93 3.26
N PHE A 52 0.95 2.43 2.42
CA PHE A 52 2.05 3.19 1.82
C PHE A 52 1.76 3.23 0.32
N GLN A 53 1.52 4.43 -0.20
CA GLN A 53 1.03 4.65 -1.56
C GLN A 53 1.82 5.74 -2.28
N PHE A 54 1.79 5.68 -3.61
CA PHE A 54 2.40 6.70 -4.47
C PHE A 54 1.38 7.27 -5.46
N ARG A 55 1.48 8.57 -5.71
CA ARG A 55 0.72 9.26 -6.74
C ARG A 55 1.51 9.34 -8.03
N THR A 56 0.81 9.06 -9.12
CA THR A 56 1.22 9.36 -10.48
C THR A 56 0.18 10.29 -11.09
N ASP A 57 0.39 10.73 -12.32
CA ASP A 57 -0.48 11.72 -12.97
C ASP A 57 -1.90 11.17 -13.25
N GLY A 58 -2.13 9.85 -13.15
CA GLY A 58 -3.45 9.24 -13.33
C GLY A 58 -3.85 8.21 -12.27
N ALA A 59 -2.93 7.75 -11.42
CA ALA A 59 -3.18 6.62 -10.53
C ALA A 59 -2.62 6.81 -9.11
N LEU A 60 -3.30 6.20 -8.14
CA LEU A 60 -2.80 5.98 -6.79
C LEU A 60 -2.38 4.52 -6.61
N LEU A 61 -1.10 4.28 -6.40
CA LEU A 61 -0.49 2.95 -6.38
C LEU A 61 -0.36 2.47 -4.93
N LEU A 62 -0.95 1.31 -4.58
CA LEU A 62 -0.83 0.68 -3.27
C LEU A 62 0.48 -0.11 -3.17
N TYR A 63 1.58 0.58 -2.85
CA TYR A 63 2.90 -0.04 -2.74
C TYR A 63 3.01 -1.05 -1.61
N ASN A 64 2.45 -0.71 -0.44
CA ASN A 64 2.49 -1.61 0.69
C ASN A 64 1.34 -1.36 1.67
N SER A 65 1.01 -2.37 2.47
CA SER A 65 0.03 -2.29 3.55
C SER A 65 0.43 -3.15 4.75
N GLY A 66 -0.10 -2.75 5.91
CA GLY A 66 0.11 -3.42 7.19
C GLY A 66 -1.08 -3.19 8.12
N TYR A 67 -1.26 -4.06 9.09
CA TYR A 67 -2.31 -3.95 10.10
C TYR A 67 -1.93 -4.75 11.36
N ASP A 68 -2.57 -4.43 12.49
CA ASP A 68 -2.44 -5.18 13.73
C ASP A 68 -3.28 -6.47 13.65
N PRO A 69 -2.65 -7.67 13.67
CA PRO A 69 -3.36 -8.95 13.63
C PRO A 69 -4.36 -9.15 14.77
N LYS A 70 -4.20 -8.47 15.93
CA LYS A 70 -5.13 -8.55 17.05
C LYS A 70 -6.53 -8.08 16.67
N LEU A 71 -6.64 -7.23 15.65
CA LEU A 71 -7.90 -6.70 15.15
C LEU A 71 -8.32 -7.31 13.80
N ARG A 72 -7.74 -8.45 13.42
CA ARG A 72 -8.00 -9.11 12.12
C ARG A 72 -9.49 -9.30 11.83
N ALA A 73 -10.30 -9.63 12.84
CA ALA A 73 -11.75 -9.83 12.69
C ALA A 73 -12.51 -8.59 12.18
N ALA A 74 -11.98 -7.38 12.42
CA ALA A 74 -12.55 -6.13 11.93
C ALA A 74 -12.01 -5.72 10.54
N HIS A 75 -11.10 -6.52 9.96
CA HIS A 75 -10.47 -6.26 8.67
C HIS A 75 -9.91 -4.82 8.49
N PRO A 76 -9.16 -4.26 9.47
CA PRO A 76 -8.79 -2.85 9.48
C PRO A 76 -7.98 -2.42 8.24
N GLY A 77 -7.11 -3.30 7.72
CA GLY A 77 -6.38 -3.03 6.48
C GLY A 77 -7.30 -2.89 5.26
N LEU A 78 -8.32 -3.73 5.14
CA LEU A 78 -9.28 -3.67 4.04
C LEU A 78 -10.17 -2.42 4.16
N VAL A 79 -10.63 -2.09 5.36
CA VAL A 79 -11.39 -0.87 5.64
C VAL A 79 -10.57 0.37 5.25
N LEU A 80 -9.29 0.42 5.61
CA LEU A 80 -8.40 1.52 5.25
C LEU A 80 -8.21 1.63 3.73
N ILE A 81 -8.01 0.51 3.03
CA ILE A 81 -7.88 0.49 1.57
C ILE A 81 -9.17 0.99 0.91
N ALA A 82 -10.35 0.49 1.33
CA ALA A 82 -11.63 0.92 0.77
C ALA A 82 -11.86 2.43 0.96
N ARG A 83 -11.52 2.98 2.13
CA ARG A 83 -11.57 4.43 2.39
C ARG A 83 -10.57 5.20 1.52
N SER A 84 -9.36 4.67 1.34
CA SER A 84 -8.33 5.27 0.48
C SER A 84 -8.79 5.34 -0.98
N ILE A 85 -9.49 4.31 -1.48
CA ILE A 85 -10.12 4.31 -2.81
C ILE A 85 -11.19 5.41 -2.89
N GLY A 86 -12.11 5.46 -1.93
CA GLY A 86 -13.18 6.49 -1.91
C GLY A 86 -12.61 7.91 -1.93
N GLN A 87 -11.60 8.18 -1.11
CA GLN A 87 -10.92 9.48 -1.09
C GLN A 87 -10.20 9.77 -2.42
N ALA A 88 -9.58 8.77 -3.05
CA ALA A 88 -8.92 8.94 -4.34
C ALA A 88 -9.94 9.32 -5.43
N VAL A 89 -11.13 8.72 -5.42
CA VAL A 89 -12.23 9.05 -6.35
C VAL A 89 -12.71 10.49 -6.14
N GLU A 90 -12.90 10.94 -4.89
CA GLU A 90 -13.28 12.32 -4.57
C GLU A 90 -12.23 13.34 -5.05
N GLU A 91 -10.96 12.95 -5.05
CA GLU A 91 -9.84 13.76 -5.54
C GLU A 91 -9.67 13.68 -7.07
N GLY A 92 -10.58 13.02 -7.79
CA GLY A 92 -10.55 12.89 -9.24
C GLY A 92 -9.50 11.91 -9.77
N CYS A 93 -9.00 10.99 -8.93
CA CYS A 93 -8.06 9.96 -9.36
C CYS A 93 -8.76 8.94 -10.26
N ALA A 94 -8.23 8.74 -11.47
CA ALA A 94 -8.84 7.86 -12.46
C ALA A 94 -8.60 6.38 -12.18
N GLU A 95 -7.49 6.03 -11.50
CA GLU A 95 -7.10 4.65 -11.27
C GLU A 95 -6.58 4.44 -9.84
N TYR A 96 -7.00 3.35 -9.20
CA TYR A 96 -6.37 2.83 -8.00
C TYR A 96 -5.66 1.52 -8.36
N ASP A 97 -4.33 1.52 -8.36
CA ASP A 97 -3.53 0.38 -8.78
C ASP A 97 -3.07 -0.43 -7.57
N PHE A 98 -3.58 -1.65 -7.43
CA PHE A 98 -3.21 -2.60 -6.37
C PHE A 98 -1.83 -3.24 -6.58
N LEU A 99 -1.13 -2.88 -7.66
CA LEU A 99 0.14 -3.41 -8.10
C LEU A 99 0.08 -4.94 -8.22
N ARG A 100 1.17 -5.60 -7.85
CA ARG A 100 1.37 -7.03 -8.04
C ARG A 100 0.64 -7.86 -6.97
N GLY A 101 0.17 -9.03 -7.37
CA GLY A 101 -0.41 -10.04 -6.48
C GLY A 101 -1.88 -10.30 -6.78
N THR A 102 -2.32 -11.52 -6.50
CA THR A 102 -3.65 -12.05 -6.81
C THR A 102 -4.49 -12.23 -5.54
N GLU A 103 -4.30 -11.37 -4.54
CA GLU A 103 -5.04 -11.44 -3.28
C GLU A 103 -6.53 -11.18 -3.51
N ARG A 104 -7.39 -12.07 -2.98
CA ARG A 104 -8.84 -12.05 -3.22
C ARG A 104 -9.50 -10.68 -3.00
N TYR A 105 -9.09 -9.96 -1.96
CA TYR A 105 -9.67 -8.66 -1.61
C TYR A 105 -9.51 -7.61 -2.72
N LYS A 106 -8.50 -7.72 -3.58
CA LYS A 106 -8.29 -6.80 -4.71
C LYS A 106 -9.43 -6.93 -5.70
N TYR A 107 -9.83 -8.16 -6.01
CA TYR A 107 -10.96 -8.45 -6.89
C TYR A 107 -12.30 -8.10 -6.24
N ASP A 108 -12.45 -8.33 -4.93
CA ASP A 108 -13.66 -7.92 -4.21
C ASP A 108 -13.85 -6.38 -4.19
N LEU A 109 -12.75 -5.62 -4.35
CA LEU A 109 -12.75 -4.17 -4.52
C LEU A 109 -12.79 -3.71 -6.00
N GLY A 110 -13.05 -4.61 -6.94
CA GLY A 110 -13.17 -4.30 -8.37
C GLY A 110 -11.85 -4.29 -9.15
N GLY A 111 -10.77 -4.79 -8.56
CA GLY A 111 -9.49 -4.97 -9.24
C GLY A 111 -9.61 -5.91 -10.43
N VAL A 112 -8.94 -5.54 -11.53
CA VAL A 112 -8.84 -6.31 -12.77
C VAL A 112 -7.38 -6.59 -13.09
N ASP A 113 -7.11 -7.75 -13.68
CA ASP A 113 -5.74 -8.13 -14.01
C ASP A 113 -5.15 -7.23 -15.10
N ARG A 114 -3.88 -6.85 -14.93
CA ARG A 114 -3.09 -6.14 -15.94
C ARG A 114 -1.79 -6.91 -16.18
N VAL A 115 -1.51 -7.23 -17.44
CA VAL A 115 -0.28 -7.94 -17.82
C VAL A 115 0.90 -6.98 -17.83
N VAL A 116 1.97 -7.32 -17.11
CA VAL A 116 3.23 -6.57 -17.08
C VAL A 116 4.29 -7.36 -17.84
N TYR A 117 4.86 -6.76 -18.88
CA TYR A 117 5.89 -7.37 -19.70
C TYR A 117 7.28 -6.93 -19.24
N ARG A 118 8.25 -7.84 -19.31
CA ARG A 118 9.68 -7.50 -19.21
C ARG A 118 10.25 -7.45 -20.62
N LEU A 119 10.79 -6.29 -20.99
CA LEU A 119 11.47 -6.10 -22.26
C LEU A 119 12.98 -6.07 -22.02
N THR A 120 13.72 -6.84 -22.82
CA THR A 120 15.18 -6.80 -22.86
C THR A 120 15.58 -6.26 -24.23
N VAL A 121 16.32 -5.15 -24.25
CA VAL A 121 16.85 -4.59 -25.49
C VAL A 121 18.29 -5.07 -25.63
N THR A 122 18.58 -5.83 -26.68
CA THR A 122 19.93 -6.26 -27.05
C THR A 122 20.42 -5.41 -28.21
N ALA A 123 21.69 -5.01 -28.16
CA ALA A 123 22.38 -4.33 -29.26
C ALA A 123 22.72 -5.31 -30.39
#